data_AF-A0A352VI83-F1
#
_entry.id   AF-A0A352VI83-F1
#
_cell.length_a   1.000
_cell.length_b   1.000
_cell.length_c   1.000
_cell.angle_alpha   90.00
_cell.angle_beta   90.00
_cell.angle_gamma   90.00
#
_symmetry.space_group_name_H-M   'P 1'
#
loop_
_entity.id
_entity.type
_entity.pdbx_description
1 polymer ?
#
loop_
_entity_poly.entity_id
_entity_poly.type
_entity_poly.pdbx_seq_one_letter_code
_entity_poly.pdbx_strand_id
1 'polypeptide(L)'
;QQLQGRQGLRYLEFDARGHIVGDFGGARTDPGESGQDLHLNLDMELQAWIHSIFPDSMAGAVVALDPADGGVLALYSAPSYDPNEFVGGISTDLWASLTADEGNPLYDRSVLGLYAPASTWKLATAGIALDLGVVTPDEFMAVPCNGSFTFGARSYRCHLAEGHGFNNLAQAIGNSCDVYFYQLGLRITLDELLRRSTEIGFSQRCGIDLPQESQGIFPAERAFWERQIGRA
;
A
#
# COMPACT_ATOMS: atom_id res chain seq x y z
N GLN A 1 -20.73 12.69 -2.47
CA GLN A 1 -21.71 13.66 -3.03
C GLN A 1 -21.74 13.63 -4.56
N GLN A 2 -20.61 13.54 -5.25
CA GLN A 2 -20.57 13.55 -6.72
C GLN A 2 -21.33 12.37 -7.37
N LEU A 3 -21.18 11.14 -6.85
CA LEU A 3 -21.86 9.96 -7.40
C LEU A 3 -23.37 9.86 -7.05
N GLN A 4 -23.80 10.44 -5.94
CA GLN A 4 -25.18 10.28 -5.45
C GLN A 4 -26.19 11.14 -6.22
N GLY A 5 -25.74 12.26 -6.78
CA GLY A 5 -26.62 13.24 -7.41
C GLY A 5 -27.54 13.93 -6.40
N ARG A 6 -28.66 14.45 -6.91
CA ARG A 6 -29.67 15.18 -6.13
C ARG A 6 -31.02 14.48 -6.23
N GLN A 7 -31.63 14.22 -5.07
CA GLN A 7 -33.00 13.71 -5.04
C GLN A 7 -33.99 14.78 -5.52
N GLY A 8 -34.94 14.34 -6.33
CA GLY A 8 -36.08 15.15 -6.76
C GLY A 8 -37.31 14.96 -5.87
N LEU A 9 -38.37 15.68 -6.19
CA LEU A 9 -39.68 15.61 -5.55
C LEU A 9 -40.76 15.45 -6.61
N ARG A 10 -41.59 14.42 -6.48
CA ARG A 10 -42.77 14.20 -7.31
C ARG A 10 -44.02 14.19 -6.43
N TYR A 11 -45.01 14.99 -6.81
CA TYR A 11 -46.28 15.06 -6.10
C TYR A 11 -47.32 14.22 -6.83
N LEU A 12 -47.89 13.24 -6.12
CA LEU A 12 -48.91 12.33 -6.65
C LEU A 12 -50.26 12.65 -6.01
N GLU A 13 -51.33 12.57 -6.80
CA GLU A 13 -52.70 12.66 -6.31
C GLU A 13 -53.25 11.26 -6.04
N PHE A 14 -53.92 11.11 -4.89
CA PHE A 14 -54.51 9.86 -4.44
C PHE A 14 -56.03 9.99 -4.30
N ASP A 15 -56.77 8.96 -4.70
CA ASP A 15 -58.21 8.88 -4.39
C ASP A 15 -58.44 8.54 -2.91
N ALA A 16 -59.70 8.64 -2.45
CA ALA A 16 -60.07 8.33 -1.07
C ALA A 16 -59.84 6.86 -0.66
N ARG A 17 -59.51 5.98 -1.61
CA ARG A 17 -59.19 4.56 -1.39
C ARG A 17 -57.68 4.29 -1.47
N GLY A 18 -56.86 5.30 -1.76
CA GLY A 18 -55.40 5.21 -1.82
C GLY A 18 -54.82 4.86 -3.19
N HIS A 19 -55.61 4.90 -4.27
CA HIS A 19 -55.07 4.68 -5.61
C HIS A 19 -54.47 5.96 -6.19
N ILE A 20 -53.33 5.82 -6.90
CA ILE A 20 -52.70 6.91 -7.63
C ILE A 20 -53.58 7.27 -8.83
N VAL A 21 -54.05 8.52 -8.85
CA VAL A 21 -54.93 9.04 -9.91
C VAL A 21 -54.11 9.79 -10.98
N GLY A 22 -52.93 10.30 -10.60
CA GLY A 22 -52.01 10.99 -11.50
C GLY A 22 -51.02 11.88 -10.75
N ASP A 23 -50.34 12.74 -11.51
CA ASP A 23 -49.50 13.80 -10.94
C ASP A 23 -50.38 14.93 -10.38
N PHE A 24 -50.04 15.41 -9.18
CA PHE A 24 -50.78 16.49 -8.54
C PHE A 24 -50.48 17.82 -9.23
N GLY A 25 -51.46 18.35 -9.98
CA GLY A 25 -51.31 19.59 -10.74
C GLY A 25 -51.12 20.88 -9.91
N GLY A 26 -51.33 20.81 -8.57
CA GLY A 26 -51.19 21.94 -7.67
C GLY A 26 -49.77 22.17 -7.11
N ALA A 27 -48.82 21.29 -7.40
CA ALA A 27 -47.43 21.44 -6.98
C ALA A 27 -46.47 21.12 -8.14
N ARG A 28 -45.34 21.84 -8.18
CA ARG A 28 -44.34 21.64 -9.21
C ARG A 28 -43.46 20.45 -8.85
N THR A 29 -43.43 19.45 -9.72
CA THR A 29 -42.43 18.35 -9.64
C THR A 29 -41.03 18.93 -9.86
N ASP A 30 -40.09 18.53 -9.02
CA ASP A 30 -38.65 18.83 -9.13
C ASP A 30 -37.94 17.53 -9.51
N PRO A 31 -37.44 17.37 -10.74
CA PRO A 31 -36.74 16.15 -11.12
C PRO A 31 -35.43 16.02 -10.34
N GLY A 32 -35.06 14.78 -10.03
CA GLY A 32 -33.74 14.50 -9.50
C GLY A 32 -32.66 14.76 -10.56
N GLU A 33 -31.44 15.02 -10.10
CA GLU A 33 -30.26 15.14 -10.95
C GLU A 33 -29.38 13.91 -10.72
N SER A 34 -28.97 13.26 -11.80
CA SER A 34 -28.03 12.14 -11.72
C SER A 34 -26.70 12.59 -11.11
N GLY A 35 -26.03 11.65 -10.44
CA GLY A 35 -24.63 11.84 -10.07
C GLY A 35 -23.74 12.03 -11.30
N GLN A 36 -22.53 12.49 -11.05
CA GLN A 36 -21.49 12.61 -12.07
C GLN A 36 -20.83 11.26 -12.31
N ASP A 37 -20.47 11.00 -13.57
CA ASP A 37 -19.65 9.86 -13.93
C ASP A 37 -18.23 10.05 -13.38
N LEU A 38 -17.66 8.97 -12.85
CA LEU A 38 -16.28 8.93 -12.37
C LEU A 38 -15.44 8.09 -13.33
N HIS A 39 -14.41 8.72 -13.89
CA HIS A 39 -13.42 8.05 -14.71
C HIS A 39 -12.20 7.73 -13.85
N LEU A 40 -11.87 6.44 -13.74
CA LEU A 40 -10.72 5.95 -12.99
C LEU A 40 -9.52 5.72 -13.91
N ASN A 41 -8.32 5.71 -13.34
CA ASN A 41 -7.10 5.33 -14.04
C ASN A 41 -6.94 3.81 -14.21
N LEU A 42 -7.83 3.01 -13.60
CA LEU A 42 -7.74 1.55 -13.61
C LEU A 42 -7.84 1.00 -15.04
N ASP A 43 -6.87 0.17 -15.39
CA ASP A 43 -6.95 -0.70 -16.55
C ASP A 43 -7.66 -1.99 -16.14
N MET A 44 -8.89 -2.16 -16.62
CA MET A 44 -9.72 -3.31 -16.28
C MET A 44 -9.17 -4.64 -16.83
N GLU A 45 -8.47 -4.62 -17.96
CA GLU A 45 -7.84 -5.82 -18.52
C GLU A 45 -6.66 -6.24 -17.64
N LEU A 46 -5.85 -5.28 -17.18
CA LEU A 46 -4.76 -5.52 -16.24
C LEU A 46 -5.28 -6.05 -14.90
N GLN A 47 -6.31 -5.42 -14.33
CA GLN A 47 -6.91 -5.84 -13.07
C GLN A 47 -7.47 -7.28 -13.15
N ALA A 48 -8.18 -7.60 -14.25
CA ALA A 48 -8.71 -8.94 -14.49
C ALA A 48 -7.59 -9.97 -14.72
N TRP A 49 -6.53 -9.58 -15.43
CA TRP A 49 -5.36 -10.43 -15.63
C TRP A 49 -4.68 -10.75 -14.30
N ILE A 50 -4.42 -9.74 -13.45
CA ILE A 50 -3.86 -9.92 -12.10
C ILE A 50 -4.71 -10.91 -11.31
N HIS A 51 -6.03 -10.71 -11.26
CA HIS A 51 -6.93 -11.64 -10.58
C HIS A 51 -6.81 -13.07 -11.10
N SER A 52 -6.70 -13.26 -12.42
CA SER A 52 -6.61 -14.59 -13.04
C SER A 52 -5.30 -15.34 -12.77
N ILE A 53 -4.21 -14.62 -12.50
CA ILE A 53 -2.89 -15.22 -12.26
C ILE A 53 -2.54 -15.29 -10.77
N PHE A 54 -3.23 -14.52 -9.92
CA PHE A 54 -2.95 -14.49 -8.50
C PHE A 54 -3.37 -15.82 -7.86
N PRO A 55 -2.47 -16.52 -7.16
CA PRO A 55 -2.79 -17.84 -6.64
C PRO A 55 -3.84 -17.78 -5.53
N ASP A 56 -4.91 -18.56 -5.64
CA ASP A 56 -6.01 -18.62 -4.65
C ASP A 56 -5.53 -19.02 -3.24
N SER A 57 -4.41 -19.74 -3.15
CA SER A 57 -3.80 -20.15 -1.88
C SER A 57 -2.98 -19.05 -1.20
N MET A 58 -2.87 -17.86 -1.80
CA MET A 58 -2.07 -16.76 -1.29
C MET A 58 -2.94 -15.57 -0.89
N ALA A 59 -2.53 -14.92 0.21
CA ALA A 59 -3.04 -13.61 0.58
C ALA A 59 -1.96 -12.56 0.27
N GLY A 60 -2.35 -11.44 -0.34
CA GLY A 60 -1.40 -10.40 -0.73
C GLY A 60 -2.07 -9.25 -1.45
N ALA A 61 -1.25 -8.36 -2.00
CA ALA A 61 -1.70 -7.21 -2.76
C ALA A 61 -0.80 -6.97 -3.97
N VAL A 62 -1.37 -6.37 -5.02
CA VAL A 62 -0.66 -5.88 -6.20
C VAL A 62 -1.09 -4.45 -6.46
N VAL A 63 -0.12 -3.57 -6.63
CA VAL A 63 -0.35 -2.17 -6.99
C VAL A 63 0.46 -1.87 -8.24
N ALA A 64 -0.20 -1.42 -9.30
CA ALA A 64 0.45 -0.92 -10.51
C ALA A 64 0.18 0.57 -10.63
N LEU A 65 1.23 1.34 -10.84
CA LEU A 65 1.19 2.80 -10.95
C LEU A 65 1.80 3.23 -12.27
N ASP A 66 1.27 4.29 -12.87
CA ASP A 66 2.02 5.09 -13.84
C ASP A 66 2.99 6.01 -13.05
N PRO A 67 4.32 5.85 -13.21
CA PRO A 67 5.29 6.66 -12.49
C PRO A 67 5.34 8.12 -12.95
N ALA A 68 4.74 8.47 -14.11
CA ALA A 68 4.75 9.82 -14.63
C ALA A 68 3.82 10.76 -13.86
N ASP A 69 2.68 10.26 -13.40
CA ASP A 69 1.64 11.05 -12.72
C ASP A 69 1.10 10.42 -11.43
N GLY A 70 1.49 9.19 -11.10
CA GLY A 70 1.02 8.46 -9.93
C GLY A 70 -0.34 7.79 -10.12
N GLY A 71 -0.87 7.75 -11.34
CA GLY A 71 -2.15 7.13 -11.66
C GLY A 71 -2.15 5.63 -11.33
N VAL A 72 -3.18 5.18 -10.58
CA VAL A 72 -3.32 3.78 -10.21
C VAL A 72 -3.93 3.00 -11.38
N LEU A 73 -3.11 2.15 -12.02
CA LEU A 73 -3.51 1.30 -13.15
C LEU A 73 -4.14 -0.01 -12.67
N ALA A 74 -3.71 -0.53 -11.52
CA ALA A 74 -4.32 -1.68 -10.86
C ALA A 74 -4.14 -1.59 -9.34
N LEU A 75 -5.16 -2.01 -8.61
CA LEU A 75 -5.19 -2.05 -7.15
C LEU A 75 -5.91 -3.32 -6.72
N TYR A 76 -5.14 -4.36 -6.42
CA TYR A 76 -5.67 -5.69 -6.15
C TYR A 76 -5.30 -6.15 -4.75
N SER A 77 -6.27 -6.72 -4.03
CA SER A 77 -6.10 -7.33 -2.71
C SER A 77 -6.73 -8.71 -2.72
N ALA A 78 -5.98 -9.71 -2.26
CA ALA A 78 -6.38 -11.10 -2.20
C ALA A 78 -6.28 -11.66 -0.76
N PRO A 79 -7.17 -12.57 -0.36
CA PRO A 79 -8.38 -12.98 -1.09
C PRO A 79 -9.40 -11.83 -1.21
N SER A 80 -10.31 -11.94 -2.18
CA SER A 80 -11.36 -10.95 -2.46
C SER A 80 -12.75 -11.58 -2.28
N TYR A 81 -13.80 -10.81 -2.53
CA TYR A 81 -15.20 -11.23 -2.45
C TYR A 81 -16.00 -10.60 -3.59
N ASP A 82 -17.16 -11.16 -3.91
CA ASP A 82 -18.05 -10.57 -4.92
C ASP A 82 -18.82 -9.38 -4.29
N PRO A 83 -18.60 -8.14 -4.75
CA PRO A 83 -19.31 -6.98 -4.22
C PRO A 83 -20.82 -7.00 -4.53
N ASN A 84 -21.26 -7.79 -5.52
CA ASN A 84 -22.69 -7.93 -5.83
C ASN A 84 -23.49 -8.56 -4.67
N GLU A 85 -22.84 -9.36 -3.83
CA GLU A 85 -23.45 -9.99 -2.65
C GLU A 85 -23.89 -8.98 -1.57
N PHE A 86 -23.40 -7.74 -1.64
CA PHE A 86 -23.82 -6.66 -0.75
C PHE A 86 -24.97 -5.82 -1.32
N VAL A 87 -25.27 -5.95 -2.62
CA VAL A 87 -26.32 -5.17 -3.29
C VAL A 87 -27.68 -5.65 -2.82
N GLY A 88 -28.46 -4.77 -2.17
CA GLY A 88 -29.78 -5.12 -1.61
C GLY A 88 -29.74 -5.77 -0.22
N GLY A 89 -28.54 -5.95 0.35
CA GLY A 89 -28.32 -6.52 1.68
C GLY A 89 -27.74 -7.92 1.62
N ILE A 90 -26.63 -8.12 2.34
CA ILE A 90 -25.93 -9.41 2.43
C ILE A 90 -26.67 -10.39 3.33
N SER A 91 -26.63 -11.69 2.98
CA SER A 91 -27.16 -12.75 3.85
C SER A 91 -26.33 -12.87 5.14
N THR A 92 -26.97 -13.25 6.25
CA THR A 92 -26.29 -13.45 7.53
C THR A 92 -25.22 -14.53 7.46
N ASP A 93 -25.48 -15.58 6.69
CA ASP A 93 -24.58 -16.74 6.58
C ASP A 93 -23.32 -16.38 5.78
N LEU A 94 -23.47 -15.66 4.66
CA LEU A 94 -22.33 -15.19 3.87
C LEU A 94 -21.51 -14.13 4.62
N TRP A 95 -22.18 -13.22 5.33
CA TRP A 95 -21.48 -12.28 6.19
C TRP A 95 -20.65 -13.01 7.25
N ALA A 96 -21.25 -13.99 7.93
CA ALA A 96 -20.55 -14.80 8.92
C ALA A 96 -19.35 -15.53 8.30
N SER A 97 -19.48 -16.12 7.10
CA SER A 97 -18.36 -16.78 6.43
C SER A 97 -17.23 -15.81 6.07
N LEU A 98 -17.54 -14.64 5.50
CA LEU A 98 -16.52 -13.65 5.14
C LEU A 98 -15.77 -13.11 6.36
N THR A 99 -16.47 -12.93 7.50
CA THR A 99 -15.85 -12.45 8.75
C THR A 99 -15.06 -13.52 9.50
N ALA A 100 -15.39 -14.81 9.32
CA ALA A 100 -14.69 -15.93 9.95
C ALA A 100 -13.53 -16.48 9.11
N ASP A 101 -13.41 -16.04 7.85
CA ASP A 101 -12.36 -16.46 6.93
C ASP A 101 -10.97 -16.01 7.41
N GLU A 102 -10.05 -16.96 7.61
CA GLU A 102 -8.67 -16.69 8.05
C GLU A 102 -7.88 -15.83 7.05
N GLY A 103 -8.25 -15.92 5.77
CA GLY A 103 -7.74 -15.10 4.68
C GLY A 103 -8.20 -13.65 4.75
N ASN A 104 -9.13 -13.26 5.62
CA ASN A 104 -9.59 -11.88 5.81
C ASN A 104 -9.88 -11.16 4.46
N PRO A 105 -10.86 -11.64 3.65
CA PRO A 105 -11.16 -11.09 2.33
C PRO A 105 -11.72 -9.65 2.37
N LEU A 106 -12.27 -9.24 3.52
CA LEU A 106 -12.76 -7.87 3.73
C LEU A 106 -11.63 -6.86 4.01
N TYR A 107 -10.39 -7.32 4.22
CA TYR A 107 -9.25 -6.48 4.51
C TYR A 107 -8.49 -6.11 3.23
N ASP A 108 -8.49 -4.82 2.91
CA ASP A 108 -7.72 -4.29 1.79
C ASP A 108 -6.22 -4.20 2.13
N ARG A 109 -5.47 -5.18 1.65
CA ARG A 109 -4.03 -5.28 1.88
C ARG A 109 -3.22 -4.26 1.09
N SER A 110 -3.80 -3.67 0.03
CA SER A 110 -3.08 -2.76 -0.86
C SER A 110 -2.84 -1.40 -0.22
N VAL A 111 -3.78 -0.93 0.62
CA VAL A 111 -3.70 0.38 1.27
C VAL A 111 -3.75 0.34 2.79
N LEU A 112 -4.25 -0.77 3.38
CA LEU A 112 -4.28 -0.93 4.84
C LEU A 112 -3.14 -1.82 5.35
N GLY A 113 -2.54 -2.63 4.48
CA GLY A 113 -1.48 -3.59 4.79
C GLY A 113 -0.21 -2.93 5.31
N LEU A 114 0.20 -3.28 6.53
CA LEU A 114 1.48 -2.86 7.10
C LEU A 114 2.44 -4.04 7.15
N TYR A 115 3.46 -4.00 6.30
CA TYR A 115 4.48 -5.05 6.17
C TYR A 115 5.87 -4.44 6.35
N ALA A 116 6.80 -5.23 6.89
CA ALA A 116 8.21 -4.84 6.84
C ALA A 116 8.67 -4.85 5.38
N PRO A 117 9.20 -3.73 4.82
CA PRO A 117 9.63 -3.69 3.42
C PRO A 117 10.84 -4.59 3.14
N ALA A 118 11.57 -4.99 4.19
CA ALA A 118 12.73 -5.87 4.08
C ALA A 118 13.72 -5.39 3.00
N SER A 119 14.14 -6.26 2.09
CA SER A 119 15.16 -5.91 1.09
C SER A 119 14.68 -4.90 0.02
N THR A 120 13.38 -4.66 -0.16
CA THR A 120 12.93 -3.61 -1.11
C THR A 120 13.35 -2.21 -0.63
N TRP A 121 13.48 -2.03 0.69
CA TRP A 121 13.99 -0.80 1.31
C TRP A 121 15.44 -0.46 0.96
N LYS A 122 16.23 -1.43 0.47
CA LYS A 122 17.61 -1.21 0.03
C LYS A 122 17.71 -0.16 -1.08
N LEU A 123 16.71 -0.06 -1.95
CA LEU A 123 16.69 0.95 -3.01
C LEU A 123 16.59 2.37 -2.45
N ALA A 124 15.71 2.59 -1.47
CA ALA A 124 15.61 3.88 -0.78
C ALA A 124 16.90 4.21 0.00
N THR A 125 17.46 3.22 0.71
CA THR A 125 18.73 3.39 1.44
C THR A 125 19.89 3.74 0.50
N ALA A 126 19.97 3.10 -0.67
CA ALA A 126 20.96 3.40 -1.70
C ALA A 126 20.77 4.81 -2.27
N GLY A 127 19.53 5.21 -2.57
CA GLY A 127 19.22 6.56 -3.05
C GLY A 127 19.61 7.64 -2.04
N ILE A 128 19.29 7.43 -0.75
CA ILE A 128 19.71 8.33 0.34
C ILE A 128 21.24 8.44 0.40
N ALA A 129 21.95 7.32 0.32
CA ALA A 129 23.41 7.32 0.39
C ALA A 129 24.08 8.03 -0.78
N LEU A 130 23.55 7.84 -2.00
CA LEU A 130 24.02 8.50 -3.22
C LEU A 130 23.78 10.01 -3.14
N ASP A 131 22.61 10.42 -2.68
CA ASP A 131 22.27 11.85 -2.54
C ASP A 131 23.14 12.55 -1.47
N LEU A 132 23.44 11.86 -0.36
CA LEU A 132 24.39 12.35 0.64
C LEU A 132 25.85 12.32 0.16
N GLY A 133 26.14 11.69 -0.98
CA GLY A 133 27.50 11.54 -1.51
C GLY A 133 28.41 10.64 -0.66
N VAL A 134 27.84 9.76 0.18
CA VAL A 134 28.62 8.86 1.07
C VAL A 134 29.03 7.54 0.40
N VAL A 135 28.59 7.33 -0.84
CA VAL A 135 28.91 6.17 -1.68
C VAL A 135 28.78 6.53 -3.16
N THR A 136 29.49 5.81 -4.03
CA THR A 136 29.25 5.84 -5.49
C THR A 136 28.77 4.47 -6.01
N PRO A 137 28.13 4.38 -7.19
CA PRO A 137 27.60 3.11 -7.72
C PRO A 137 28.62 1.97 -7.81
N ASP A 138 29.88 2.31 -8.13
CA ASP A 138 30.98 1.37 -8.30
C ASP A 138 31.80 1.15 -7.03
N GLU A 139 31.42 1.78 -5.90
CA GLU A 139 32.19 1.71 -4.67
C GLU A 139 31.97 0.40 -3.90
N PHE A 140 33.10 -0.25 -3.61
CA PHE A 140 33.17 -1.44 -2.77
C PHE A 140 33.25 -1.05 -1.29
N MET A 141 32.57 -1.83 -0.44
CA MET A 141 32.71 -1.71 1.01
C MET A 141 34.02 -2.32 1.50
N ALA A 142 34.52 -1.82 2.62
CA ALA A 142 35.81 -2.23 3.18
C ALA A 142 35.81 -3.70 3.65
N VAL A 143 34.68 -4.17 4.20
CA VAL A 143 34.52 -5.55 4.66
C VAL A 143 33.77 -6.35 3.60
N PRO A 144 34.35 -7.46 3.09
CA PRO A 144 33.64 -8.36 2.20
C PRO A 144 32.51 -9.09 2.93
N CYS A 145 31.46 -9.46 2.21
CA CYS A 145 30.39 -10.27 2.74
C CYS A 145 30.84 -11.72 2.87
N ASN A 146 31.16 -12.17 4.09
CA ASN A 146 31.46 -13.57 4.42
C ASN A 146 30.26 -14.26 5.12
N GLY A 147 29.04 -13.84 4.79
CA GLY A 147 27.79 -14.35 5.36
C GLY A 147 27.35 -13.70 6.67
N SER A 148 28.18 -12.84 7.27
CA SER A 148 27.78 -11.99 8.39
C SER A 148 28.65 -10.74 8.52
N PHE A 149 28.16 -9.78 9.29
CA PHE A 149 28.86 -8.56 9.67
C PHE A 149 28.87 -8.43 11.19
N THR A 150 30.05 -8.27 11.78
CA THR A 150 30.20 -8.12 13.22
C THR A 150 30.36 -6.65 13.57
N PHE A 151 29.49 -6.15 14.46
CA PHE A 151 29.54 -4.79 14.98
C PHE A 151 29.40 -4.81 16.51
N GLY A 152 30.43 -4.30 17.20
CA GLY A 152 30.55 -4.43 18.64
C GLY A 152 30.56 -5.90 19.08
N ALA A 153 29.68 -6.25 20.02
CA ALA A 153 29.53 -7.62 20.53
C ALA A 153 28.48 -8.46 19.76
N ARG A 154 27.91 -7.93 18.67
CA ARG A 154 26.84 -8.59 17.92
C ARG A 154 27.28 -8.93 16.50
N SER A 155 26.74 -10.03 15.97
CA SER A 155 26.92 -10.44 14.57
C SER A 155 25.57 -10.48 13.87
N TYR A 156 25.50 -9.84 12.71
CA TYR A 156 24.30 -9.72 11.87
C TYR A 156 24.52 -10.55 10.61
N ARG A 157 23.61 -11.49 10.32
CA ARG A 157 23.78 -12.43 9.20
C ARG A 157 23.33 -11.82 7.89
N CYS A 158 24.00 -12.22 6.81
CA CYS A 158 23.45 -12.11 5.47
C CYS A 158 22.48 -13.26 5.22
N HIS A 159 21.53 -13.07 4.30
CA HIS A 159 20.68 -14.16 3.82
C HIS A 159 21.50 -15.29 3.16
N LEU A 160 22.64 -14.98 2.54
CA LEU A 160 23.56 -15.96 1.98
C LEU A 160 24.67 -16.30 2.98
N ALA A 161 24.65 -17.53 3.51
CA ALA A 161 25.57 -17.97 4.57
C ALA A 161 27.04 -18.07 4.12
N GLU A 162 27.29 -18.42 2.87
CA GLU A 162 28.62 -18.43 2.24
C GLU A 162 29.15 -17.02 1.96
N GLY A 163 28.24 -16.05 1.89
CA GLY A 163 28.56 -14.66 1.62
C GLY A 163 28.71 -14.33 0.13
N HIS A 164 28.74 -13.04 -0.17
CA HIS A 164 28.80 -12.51 -1.53
C HIS A 164 30.20 -12.01 -1.90
N GLY A 165 31.19 -12.13 -1.01
CA GLY A 165 32.51 -11.54 -1.20
C GLY A 165 32.47 -10.01 -1.31
N PHE A 166 33.34 -9.46 -2.14
CA PHE A 166 33.36 -8.03 -2.44
C PHE A 166 32.25 -7.67 -3.44
N ASN A 167 31.42 -6.70 -3.08
CA ASN A 167 30.39 -6.14 -3.94
C ASN A 167 30.51 -4.63 -3.96
N ASN A 168 30.30 -4.03 -5.12
CA ASN A 168 29.97 -2.61 -5.23
C ASN A 168 28.47 -2.37 -4.98
N LEU A 169 28.00 -1.13 -4.99
CA LEU A 169 26.60 -0.81 -4.71
C LEU A 169 25.64 -1.49 -5.70
N ALA A 170 25.95 -1.44 -7.00
CA ALA A 170 25.12 -2.06 -8.03
C ALA A 170 25.00 -3.59 -7.83
N GLN A 171 26.12 -4.26 -7.56
CA GLN A 171 26.16 -5.70 -7.25
C GLN A 171 25.43 -6.00 -5.93
N ALA A 172 25.58 -5.16 -4.91
CA ALA A 172 24.90 -5.35 -3.64
C ALA A 172 23.38 -5.20 -3.74
N ILE A 173 22.88 -4.33 -4.61
CA ILE A 173 21.46 -4.25 -4.97
C ILE A 173 21.02 -5.52 -5.69
N GLY A 174 21.74 -5.92 -6.75
CA GLY A 174 21.40 -7.11 -7.55
C GLY A 174 21.43 -8.41 -6.75
N ASN A 175 22.39 -8.55 -5.84
CA ASN A 175 22.54 -9.72 -4.96
C ASN A 175 21.78 -9.57 -3.63
N SER A 176 21.13 -8.43 -3.38
CA SER A 176 20.49 -8.13 -2.10
C SER A 176 21.43 -8.34 -0.89
N CYS A 177 22.71 -7.94 -0.99
CA CYS A 177 23.73 -8.22 0.02
C CYS A 177 23.53 -7.44 1.32
N ASP A 178 23.13 -8.09 2.41
CA ASP A 178 22.86 -7.42 3.70
C ASP A 178 24.11 -6.80 4.31
N VAL A 179 25.26 -7.47 4.23
CA VAL A 179 26.54 -6.98 4.79
C VAL A 179 26.99 -5.67 4.14
N TYR A 180 26.71 -5.48 2.85
CA TYR A 180 26.96 -4.21 2.18
C TYR A 180 26.08 -3.11 2.80
N PHE A 181 24.78 -3.37 2.94
CA PHE A 181 23.82 -2.40 3.47
C PHE A 181 23.99 -2.11 4.97
N TYR A 182 24.54 -3.04 5.76
CA TYR A 182 24.95 -2.77 7.14
C TYR A 182 26.09 -1.73 7.19
N GLN A 183 27.11 -1.90 6.35
CA GLN A 183 28.20 -0.93 6.25
C GLN A 183 27.73 0.41 5.69
N LEU A 184 26.83 0.40 4.70
CA LEU A 184 26.23 1.61 4.14
C LEU A 184 25.43 2.38 5.20
N GLY A 185 24.63 1.69 6.02
CA GLY A 185 23.88 2.30 7.10
C GLY A 185 24.77 2.98 8.14
N LEU A 186 25.95 2.42 8.44
CA LEU A 186 26.94 3.06 9.32
C LEU A 186 27.51 4.36 8.73
N ARG A 187 27.67 4.44 7.40
CA ARG A 187 28.12 5.66 6.72
C ARG A 187 27.05 6.74 6.66
N ILE A 188 25.79 6.36 6.43
CA ILE A 188 24.66 7.30 6.43
C ILE A 188 24.44 7.84 7.85
N THR A 189 24.59 6.98 8.87
CA THR A 189 24.18 7.18 10.28
C THR A 189 22.68 7.05 10.50
N LEU A 190 22.28 6.73 11.74
CA LEU A 190 20.87 6.55 12.09
C LEU A 190 20.07 7.85 11.94
N ASP A 191 20.61 8.99 12.39
CA ASP A 191 19.85 10.25 12.39
C ASP A 191 19.54 10.72 10.96
N GLU A 192 20.51 10.65 10.05
CA GLU A 192 20.27 10.96 8.64
C GLU A 192 19.33 9.94 8.00
N LEU A 193 19.48 8.64 8.28
CA LEU A 193 18.56 7.65 7.73
C LEU A 193 17.12 7.95 8.17
N LEU A 194 16.89 8.28 9.44
CA LEU A 194 15.57 8.62 9.96
C LEU A 194 15.00 9.90 9.32
N ARG A 195 15.80 10.97 9.31
CA ARG A 195 15.42 12.25 8.70
C ARG A 195 15.04 12.09 7.23
N ARG A 196 15.93 11.48 6.44
CA ARG A 196 15.75 11.32 4.99
C ARG A 196 14.58 10.40 4.65
N SER A 197 14.34 9.35 5.44
CA SER A 197 13.19 8.45 5.26
C SER A 197 11.86 9.14 5.46
N THR A 198 11.76 10.04 6.45
CA THR A 198 10.58 10.88 6.67
C THR A 198 10.35 11.84 5.50
N GLU A 199 11.42 12.42 4.96
CA GLU A 199 11.36 13.34 3.80
C GLU A 199 10.87 12.65 2.52
N ILE A 200 11.26 11.40 2.28
CA ILE A 200 10.80 10.62 1.13
C ILE A 200 9.43 9.94 1.37
N GLY A 201 8.76 10.21 2.50
CA GLY A 201 7.36 9.85 2.73
C GLY A 201 7.09 8.52 3.45
N PHE A 202 8.10 7.80 3.93
CA PHE A 202 7.89 6.47 4.57
C PHE A 202 7.15 6.50 5.91
N SER A 203 7.06 7.69 6.52
CA SER A 203 6.29 7.93 7.74
C SER A 203 4.95 8.61 7.47
N GLN A 204 4.53 8.72 6.20
CA GLN A 204 3.37 9.50 5.78
C GLN A 204 2.39 8.61 5.01
N ARG A 205 1.16 9.10 4.89
CA ARG A 205 0.18 8.56 3.94
C ARG A 205 0.58 8.97 2.52
N CYS A 206 0.41 8.07 1.55
CA CYS A 206 0.60 8.36 0.13
C CYS A 206 -0.51 9.26 -0.44
N GLY A 207 -1.67 9.33 0.22
CA GLY A 207 -2.76 10.23 -0.15
C GLY A 207 -3.65 9.71 -1.28
N ILE A 208 -3.78 8.38 -1.39
CA ILE A 208 -4.73 7.75 -2.31
C ILE A 208 -6.16 8.22 -2.01
N ASP A 209 -6.99 8.31 -3.04
CA ASP A 209 -8.38 8.79 -3.02
C ASP A 209 -9.37 7.72 -2.51
N LEU A 210 -8.95 6.94 -1.51
CA LEU A 210 -9.77 5.98 -0.78
C LEU A 210 -10.10 6.47 0.63
N PRO A 211 -11.26 6.08 1.19
CA PRO A 211 -11.68 6.55 2.51
C PRO A 211 -10.78 6.07 3.65
N GLN A 212 -10.06 4.97 3.45
CA GLN A 212 -9.19 4.37 4.45
C GLN A 212 -7.80 4.15 3.88
N GLU A 213 -6.80 4.49 4.68
CA GLU A 213 -5.39 4.33 4.35
C GLU A 213 -4.58 4.18 5.66
N SER A 214 -3.74 3.15 5.73
CA SER A 214 -2.82 2.96 6.84
C SER A 214 -1.61 3.86 6.69
N GLN A 215 -1.14 4.42 7.81
CA GLN A 215 0.12 5.16 7.86
C GLN A 215 1.25 4.21 8.24
N GLY A 216 2.36 4.24 7.48
CA GLY A 216 3.57 3.46 7.79
C GLY A 216 4.17 3.80 9.17
N ILE A 217 4.75 2.81 9.83
CA ILE A 217 5.43 2.98 11.12
C ILE A 217 6.92 3.23 10.87
N PHE A 218 7.29 4.49 10.68
CA PHE A 218 8.69 4.91 10.53
C PHE A 218 8.97 6.18 11.37
N PRO A 219 9.05 6.09 12.71
CA PRO A 219 9.24 7.26 13.55
C PRO A 219 10.61 7.92 13.34
N ALA A 220 10.64 9.24 13.16
CA ALA A 220 11.88 10.01 13.02
C ALA A 220 12.69 10.07 14.32
N GLU A 221 12.05 9.75 15.45
CA GLU A 221 12.65 9.84 16.78
C GLU A 221 13.58 8.66 17.05
N ARG A 222 14.90 8.94 17.13
CA ARG A 222 15.91 7.96 17.55
C ARG A 222 15.52 7.17 18.80
N ALA A 223 14.91 7.82 19.78
CA ALA A 223 14.50 7.19 21.03
C ALA A 223 13.50 6.03 20.85
N PHE A 224 12.66 6.07 19.81
CA PHE A 224 11.79 4.95 19.45
C PHE A 224 12.63 3.72 19.09
N TRP A 225 13.61 3.90 18.20
CA TRP A 225 14.46 2.82 17.72
C TRP A 225 15.36 2.26 18.81
N GLU A 226 15.96 3.11 19.64
CA GLU A 226 16.77 2.64 20.77
C GLU A 226 15.99 1.74 21.75
N ARG A 227 14.69 1.99 21.92
CA ARG A 227 13.81 1.12 22.72
C ARG A 227 13.50 -0.20 22.03
N GLN A 228 13.31 -0.20 20.71
CA GLN A 228 12.94 -1.38 19.94
C GLN A 228 14.12 -2.33 19.69
N ILE A 229 15.27 -1.79 19.28
CA ILE A 229 16.44 -2.57 18.83
C ILE A 229 17.64 -2.50 19.79
N GLY A 230 17.54 -1.69 20.84
CA GLY A 230 18.61 -1.42 21.80
C GLY A 230 19.46 -0.20 21.41
N ARG A 231 20.27 0.29 22.36
CA ARG A 231 21.24 1.35 22.08
C ARG A 231 22.37 0.78 21.20
N ALA A 232 22.69 1.52 20.14
CA ALA A 232 23.89 1.31 19.34
C ALA A 232 25.14 1.73 20.11
#